data_AF-A0A3A5AWY5-F1
#
_entry.id   AF-A0A3A5AWY5-F1
#
_cell.length_a   1.000
_cell.length_b   1.000
_cell.length_c   1.000
_cell.angle_alpha   90.00
_cell.angle_beta   90.00
_cell.angle_gamma   90.00
#
_symmetry.space_group_name_H-M   'P 1'
#
loop_
_entity.id
_entity.type
_entity.pdbx_description
1 polymer ?
#
loop_
_entity_poly.entity_id
_entity_poly.type
_entity_poly.pdbx_seq_one_letter_code
_entity_poly.pdbx_strand_id
1 'polypeptide(L)'
;MQSCVGIRELDRHVFRLVNGAMYVDFVKTSQGVFRIGSMPDISKMMAQCGLTEDAVLIPEWEACQGGDNHTGEEFVLWHSQVFGGPLKTYIGRPETLKSVYKNLAAIFPYYFDQKMLSVIRKRWLKKWVMPVPVESLYVQGPLRVHFRKGNIVILDEGREIYDREAAKSPTEPALLVEEALSSVGRDSTPREELEITVVGSGNGFFGTTASFVIRFGRHVLWVDPCAQPAHNLARVGIHWDDITEILITHNHEDHILGFAACLKRKIDRRERLKVITSSEIFRVLRSQYDLLFPDLAEHVDLVNISPERSLNLEGLKLSARWNHHFLPYGTLGLRITAGGKSCGFSGDVKFDTRINQILKREELTEAWFRGCDLLFHEVDFRNPTGVHSYWREVLKIQSVLSGDLYGYHTAPQEDPPLPVAEDGKTYLLHRN
;
A
#
# COMPACT_ATOMS: atom_id res chain seq x y z
N MET A 1 -4.76 -23.43 -17.98
CA MET A 1 -4.79 -22.14 -17.28
C MET A 1 -5.98 -22.17 -16.35
N GLN A 2 -5.78 -22.11 -15.03
CA GLN A 2 -6.88 -21.75 -14.14
C GLN A 2 -7.42 -20.39 -14.60
N SER A 3 -8.74 -20.23 -14.66
CA SER A 3 -9.34 -18.93 -14.98
C SER A 3 -8.84 -17.90 -13.97
N CYS A 4 -7.98 -16.98 -14.39
CA CYS A 4 -7.53 -15.93 -13.49
C CYS A 4 -8.73 -15.05 -13.14
N VAL A 5 -9.04 -14.94 -11.85
CA VAL A 5 -10.12 -14.08 -11.38
C VAL A 5 -9.79 -12.64 -11.75
N GLY A 6 -10.74 -11.93 -12.36
CA GLY A 6 -10.59 -10.51 -12.68
C GLY A 6 -10.15 -10.19 -14.11
N ILE A 7 -9.75 -11.17 -14.93
CA ILE A 7 -9.51 -10.91 -16.36
C ILE A 7 -10.83 -10.93 -17.13
N ARG A 8 -11.07 -9.88 -17.94
CA ARG A 8 -12.18 -9.76 -18.88
C ARG A 8 -11.63 -9.45 -20.27
N GLU A 9 -12.01 -10.23 -21.27
CA GLU A 9 -11.75 -9.87 -22.67
C GLU A 9 -12.80 -8.82 -23.09
N LEU A 10 -12.36 -7.63 -23.47
CA LEU A 10 -13.25 -6.59 -23.99
C LEU A 10 -13.44 -6.75 -25.50
N ASP A 11 -12.36 -7.10 -26.18
CA ASP A 11 -12.33 -7.55 -27.57
C ASP A 11 -11.05 -8.39 -27.82
N ARG A 12 -10.83 -8.81 -29.07
CA ARG A 12 -9.69 -9.67 -29.45
C ARG A 12 -8.30 -9.06 -29.21
N HIS A 13 -8.21 -7.72 -29.11
CA HIS A 13 -6.98 -6.96 -28.85
C HIS A 13 -6.87 -6.52 -27.39
N VAL A 14 -7.99 -6.36 -26.67
CA VAL A 14 -8.00 -5.69 -25.36
C VAL A 14 -8.46 -6.63 -24.24
N PHE A 15 -7.60 -6.79 -23.25
CA PHE A 15 -7.86 -7.53 -22.01
C PHE A 15 -7.87 -6.54 -20.85
N ARG A 16 -8.88 -6.63 -20.00
CA ARG A 16 -9.00 -5.82 -18.79
C ARG A 16 -8.73 -6.68 -17.57
N LEU A 17 -7.87 -6.19 -16.69
CA LEU A 17 -7.67 -6.74 -15.35
C LEU A 17 -8.42 -5.87 -14.35
N VAL A 18 -9.46 -6.41 -13.71
CA VAL A 18 -10.35 -5.71 -12.78
C VAL A 18 -10.07 -6.11 -11.34
N ASN A 19 -9.98 -5.11 -10.45
CA ASN A 19 -9.94 -5.28 -9.00
C ASN A 19 -10.96 -4.37 -8.32
N GLY A 20 -12.13 -4.91 -7.95
CA GLY A 20 -13.21 -4.11 -7.36
C GLY A 20 -13.60 -2.94 -8.28
N ALA A 21 -13.36 -1.73 -7.81
CA ALA A 21 -13.71 -0.49 -8.53
C ALA A 21 -12.57 0.07 -9.42
N MET A 22 -11.44 -0.64 -9.52
CA MET A 22 -10.30 -0.26 -10.35
C MET A 22 -10.04 -1.27 -11.46
N TYR A 23 -9.36 -0.82 -12.51
CA TYR A 23 -8.90 -1.70 -13.58
C TYR A 23 -7.68 -1.13 -14.30
N VAL A 24 -6.96 -2.01 -15.00
CA VAL A 24 -6.04 -1.62 -16.07
C VAL A 24 -6.35 -2.41 -17.34
N ASP A 25 -6.04 -1.82 -18.48
CA ASP A 25 -6.20 -2.46 -19.78
C ASP A 25 -4.83 -2.91 -20.32
N PHE A 26 -4.83 -4.05 -21.00
CA PHE A 26 -3.72 -4.61 -21.75
C PHE A 26 -4.13 -4.69 -23.22
N VAL A 27 -3.38 -4.01 -24.08
CA VAL A 27 -3.68 -3.91 -25.51
C VAL A 27 -2.63 -4.69 -26.29
N LYS A 28 -3.06 -5.73 -27.00
CA LYS A 28 -2.22 -6.54 -27.89
C LYS A 28 -2.05 -5.84 -29.23
N THR A 29 -0.79 -5.61 -29.58
CA THR A 29 -0.36 -4.93 -30.81
C THR A 29 0.66 -5.78 -31.55
N SER A 30 0.99 -5.39 -32.78
CA SER A 30 2.07 -5.92 -33.61
C SER A 30 3.46 -5.69 -33.00
N GLN A 31 3.58 -4.77 -32.02
CA GLN A 31 4.80 -4.45 -31.29
C GLN A 31 4.84 -5.04 -29.87
N GLY A 32 3.88 -5.90 -29.51
CA GLY A 32 3.77 -6.51 -28.18
C GLY A 32 2.52 -6.05 -27.41
N VAL A 33 2.55 -6.27 -26.09
CA VAL A 33 1.44 -5.98 -25.16
C VAL A 33 1.72 -4.70 -24.40
N PHE A 34 0.81 -3.74 -24.51
CA PHE A 34 0.91 -2.44 -23.85
C PHE A 34 -0.08 -2.38 -22.68
N ARG A 35 0.40 -2.06 -21.48
CA ARG A 35 -0.46 -1.82 -20.31
C ARG A 35 -0.82 -0.34 -20.21
N ILE A 36 -2.08 -0.04 -19.91
CA ILE A 36 -2.57 1.34 -19.78
C ILE A 36 -2.66 1.73 -18.30
N GLY A 37 -1.77 2.62 -17.87
CA GLY A 37 -1.71 3.14 -16.50
C GLY A 37 -1.37 2.08 -15.46
N SER A 38 -1.54 2.44 -14.19
CA SER A 38 -1.37 1.55 -13.03
C SER A 38 -2.66 1.45 -12.22
N MET A 39 -2.65 0.64 -11.17
CA MET A 39 -3.64 0.68 -10.10
C MET A 39 -3.06 0.03 -8.83
N PRO A 40 -3.62 0.32 -7.64
CA PRO A 40 -3.32 -0.43 -6.44
C PRO A 40 -3.39 -1.96 -6.63
N ASP A 41 -2.43 -2.69 -6.05
CA ASP A 41 -2.29 -4.15 -6.14
C ASP A 41 -2.07 -4.73 -7.56
N ILE A 42 -1.81 -3.90 -8.57
CA ILE A 42 -1.65 -4.37 -9.95
C ILE A 42 -0.55 -5.44 -10.09
N SER A 43 0.58 -5.27 -9.41
CA SER A 43 1.71 -6.19 -9.45
C SER A 43 1.32 -7.61 -9.01
N LYS A 44 0.53 -7.71 -7.94
CA LYS A 44 0.09 -8.99 -7.36
C LYS A 44 -0.82 -9.73 -8.32
N MET A 45 -1.79 -9.00 -8.88
CA MET A 45 -2.75 -9.56 -9.81
C MET A 45 -2.10 -9.99 -11.12
N MET A 46 -1.17 -9.18 -11.64
CA MET A 46 -0.38 -9.54 -12.82
C MET A 46 0.42 -10.82 -12.58
N ALA A 47 1.08 -10.94 -11.43
CA ALA A 47 1.84 -12.14 -11.07
C ALA A 47 0.93 -13.37 -10.95
N GLN A 48 -0.22 -13.25 -10.27
CA GLN A 48 -1.22 -14.32 -10.13
C GLN A 48 -1.77 -14.78 -11.49
N CYS A 49 -1.98 -13.85 -12.42
CA CYS A 49 -2.49 -14.15 -13.75
C CYS A 49 -1.41 -14.53 -14.77
N GLY A 50 -0.12 -14.45 -14.42
CA GLY A 50 0.98 -14.61 -15.37
C GLY A 50 0.95 -13.58 -16.50
N LEU A 51 0.50 -12.36 -16.22
CA LEU A 51 0.45 -11.26 -17.19
C LEU A 51 1.78 -10.50 -17.21
N THR A 52 2.23 -10.20 -18.42
CA THR A 52 3.42 -9.38 -18.67
C THR A 52 3.12 -8.35 -19.75
N GLU A 53 3.74 -7.19 -19.65
CA GLU A 53 3.68 -6.11 -20.62
C GLU A 53 5.07 -5.79 -21.18
N ASP A 54 5.11 -5.40 -22.45
CA ASP A 54 6.31 -4.93 -23.14
C ASP A 54 6.55 -3.43 -22.89
N ALA A 55 5.47 -2.67 -22.70
CA ALA A 55 5.51 -1.25 -22.39
C ALA A 55 4.30 -0.81 -21.55
N VAL A 56 4.46 0.31 -20.86
CA VAL A 56 3.42 0.97 -20.07
C VAL A 56 3.09 2.33 -20.69
N LEU A 57 1.84 2.55 -21.06
CA LEU A 57 1.33 3.84 -21.48
C LEU A 57 0.79 4.58 -20.26
N ILE A 58 1.34 5.75 -19.95
CA ILE A 58 1.01 6.52 -18.75
C ILE A 58 -0.08 7.55 -19.07
N PRO A 59 -1.34 7.32 -18.63
CA PRO A 59 -2.42 8.27 -18.82
C PRO A 59 -2.25 9.52 -17.95
N GLU A 60 -3.14 10.49 -18.16
CA GLU A 60 -3.38 11.54 -17.19
C GLU A 60 -3.87 10.93 -15.87
N TRP A 61 -3.54 11.59 -14.77
CA TRP A 61 -3.74 11.04 -13.44
C TRP A 61 -5.19 11.17 -13.00
N GLU A 62 -5.72 10.10 -12.42
CA GLU A 62 -7.12 10.01 -12.02
C GLU A 62 -7.23 9.27 -10.68
N ALA A 63 -8.14 9.73 -9.82
CA ALA A 63 -8.50 9.08 -8.58
C ALA A 63 -10.02 8.98 -8.44
N CYS A 64 -10.46 7.87 -7.90
CA CYS A 64 -11.85 7.60 -7.55
C CYS A 64 -11.90 6.97 -6.16
N GLN A 65 -13.11 6.62 -5.69
CA GLN A 65 -13.27 5.97 -4.39
C GLN A 65 -12.78 4.51 -4.38
N GLY A 66 -12.38 3.96 -5.53
CA GLY A 66 -11.71 2.67 -5.66
C GLY A 66 -10.18 2.72 -5.53
N GLY A 67 -9.56 3.88 -5.72
CA GLY A 67 -8.11 4.04 -5.78
C GLY A 67 -7.69 5.09 -6.80
N ASP A 68 -6.48 4.95 -7.32
CA ASP A 68 -5.92 5.85 -8.34
C ASP A 68 -5.17 5.07 -9.42
N ASN A 69 -4.86 5.73 -10.54
CA ASN A 69 -4.10 5.12 -11.63
C ASN A 69 -2.58 5.37 -11.55
N HIS A 70 -2.11 5.74 -10.36
CA HIS A 70 -0.78 6.28 -10.14
C HIS A 70 0.11 5.38 -9.26
N THR A 71 -0.48 4.73 -8.27
CA THR A 71 0.14 3.75 -7.37
C THR A 71 0.08 2.35 -7.97
N GLY A 72 0.96 1.47 -7.51
CA GLY A 72 1.11 0.08 -7.94
C GLY A 72 2.41 -0.20 -8.69
N GLU A 73 3.02 0.84 -9.28
CA GLU A 73 4.26 0.69 -10.05
C GLU A 73 5.46 0.33 -9.16
N GLU A 74 5.48 0.75 -7.89
CA GLU A 74 6.59 0.42 -7.01
C GLU A 74 6.79 -1.09 -6.93
N PHE A 75 5.69 -1.84 -6.75
CA PHE A 75 5.76 -3.29 -6.64
C PHE A 75 5.92 -4.01 -7.98
N VAL A 76 5.56 -3.37 -9.10
CA VAL A 76 5.96 -3.87 -10.44
C VAL A 76 7.49 -3.82 -10.58
N LEU A 77 8.13 -2.77 -10.09
CA LEU A 77 9.59 -2.65 -10.11
C LEU A 77 10.27 -3.55 -9.08
N TRP A 78 9.72 -3.67 -7.88
CA TRP A 78 10.24 -4.59 -6.87
C TRP A 78 10.14 -6.05 -7.33
N HIS A 79 9.04 -6.42 -8.00
CA HIS A 79 8.91 -7.75 -8.58
C HIS A 79 10.02 -7.99 -9.61
N SER A 80 10.25 -7.04 -10.53
CA SER A 80 11.37 -7.12 -11.49
C SER A 80 12.73 -7.21 -10.81
N GLN A 81 12.93 -6.47 -9.71
CA GLN A 81 14.18 -6.46 -8.96
C GLN A 81 14.44 -7.77 -8.19
N VAL A 82 13.40 -8.42 -7.67
CA VAL A 82 13.50 -9.65 -6.87
C VAL A 82 13.51 -10.89 -7.76
N PHE A 83 12.61 -10.98 -8.73
CA PHE A 83 12.40 -12.17 -9.57
C PHE A 83 13.04 -12.06 -10.96
N GLY A 84 13.63 -10.91 -11.28
CA GLY A 84 14.09 -10.60 -12.62
C GLY A 84 12.97 -10.03 -13.49
N GLY A 85 13.35 -9.27 -14.51
CA GLY A 85 12.45 -8.66 -15.47
C GLY A 85 13.23 -7.92 -16.55
N PRO A 86 12.60 -7.58 -17.68
CA PRO A 86 13.20 -6.69 -18.66
C PRO A 86 13.18 -5.23 -18.17
N LEU A 87 14.05 -4.40 -18.75
CA LEU A 87 13.89 -2.95 -18.71
C LEU A 87 12.54 -2.60 -19.36
N LYS A 88 11.66 -1.91 -18.65
CA LYS A 88 10.34 -1.56 -19.15
C LYS A 88 10.30 -0.15 -19.72
N THR A 89 9.61 0.01 -20.84
CA THR A 89 9.41 1.28 -21.52
C THR A 89 8.16 1.98 -20.97
N TYR A 90 8.30 3.20 -20.49
CA TYR A 90 7.19 4.02 -19.97
C TYR A 90 6.95 5.19 -20.90
N ILE A 91 5.82 5.22 -21.58
CA ILE A 91 5.51 6.19 -22.64
C ILE A 91 4.37 7.08 -22.16
N GLY A 92 4.54 8.40 -22.28
CA GLY A 92 3.53 9.34 -21.83
C GLY A 92 3.98 10.78 -21.99
N ARG A 93 3.15 11.71 -21.54
CA ARG A 93 3.51 13.13 -21.54
C ARG A 93 4.66 13.43 -20.58
N PRO A 94 5.49 14.45 -20.86
CA PRO A 94 6.63 14.79 -20.01
C PRO A 94 6.27 14.96 -18.52
N GLU A 95 5.15 15.62 -18.22
CA GLU A 95 4.71 15.92 -16.86
C GLU A 95 4.30 14.66 -16.10
N THR A 96 3.50 13.79 -16.73
CA THR A 96 3.02 12.56 -16.10
C THR A 96 4.18 11.58 -15.86
N LEU A 97 5.07 11.42 -16.84
CA LEU A 97 6.27 10.60 -16.70
C LEU A 97 7.23 11.12 -15.63
N LYS A 98 7.49 12.43 -15.63
CA LYS A 98 8.36 13.06 -14.62
C LYS A 98 7.87 12.76 -13.22
N SER A 99 6.55 12.77 -13.04
CA SER A 99 5.95 12.55 -11.73
C SER A 99 5.94 11.09 -11.30
N VAL A 100 5.62 10.14 -12.18
CA VAL A 100 5.80 8.69 -11.91
C VAL A 100 7.26 8.41 -11.53
N TYR A 101 8.21 8.96 -12.29
CA TYR A 101 9.63 8.79 -11.99
C TYR A 101 10.03 9.44 -10.65
N LYS A 102 9.52 10.64 -10.34
CA LYS A 102 9.78 11.32 -9.06
C LYS A 102 9.30 10.46 -7.88
N ASN A 103 8.11 9.88 -7.99
CA ASN A 103 7.49 9.10 -6.93
C ASN A 103 8.24 7.80 -6.69
N LEU A 104 8.54 7.06 -7.76
CA LEU A 104 9.40 5.87 -7.69
C LEU A 104 10.79 6.21 -7.13
N ALA A 105 11.39 7.34 -7.54
CA ALA A 105 12.71 7.75 -7.08
C ALA A 105 12.77 8.14 -5.59
N ALA A 106 11.63 8.40 -4.95
CA ALA A 106 11.52 8.75 -3.54
C ALA A 106 11.50 7.52 -2.60
N ILE A 107 11.20 6.32 -3.13
CA ILE A 107 10.99 5.10 -2.33
C ILE A 107 11.82 3.91 -2.82
N PHE A 108 11.77 3.61 -4.12
CA PHE A 108 12.37 2.42 -4.72
C PHE A 108 13.91 2.30 -4.61
N PRO A 109 14.72 3.39 -4.71
CA PRO A 109 16.17 3.23 -4.83
C PRO A 109 16.90 3.01 -3.51
N TYR A 110 16.21 2.85 -2.39
CA TYR A 110 16.84 2.77 -1.07
C TYR A 110 16.99 1.33 -0.59
N TYR A 111 18.10 1.05 0.10
CA TYR A 111 18.48 -0.26 0.63
C TYR A 111 19.33 -0.06 1.87
N PHE A 112 19.60 -1.12 2.61
CA PHE A 112 20.73 -1.11 3.51
C PHE A 112 22.08 -1.34 2.78
N ASP A 113 23.15 -0.88 3.42
CA ASP A 113 24.51 -1.32 3.11
C ASP A 113 24.71 -2.83 3.38
N GLN A 114 25.89 -3.35 3.06
CA GLN A 114 26.20 -4.78 3.24
C GLN A 114 26.14 -5.24 4.69
N LYS A 115 26.28 -4.33 5.66
CA LYS A 115 26.25 -4.63 7.09
C LYS A 115 24.87 -4.42 7.70
N MET A 116 23.89 -4.00 6.89
CA MET A 116 22.56 -3.63 7.34
C MET A 116 22.55 -2.49 8.37
N LEU A 117 23.53 -1.59 8.36
CA LEU A 117 23.66 -0.51 9.37
C LEU A 117 23.19 0.84 8.87
N SER A 118 23.39 1.13 7.59
CA SER A 118 23.08 2.44 7.00
C SER A 118 22.18 2.29 5.79
N VAL A 119 21.27 3.26 5.61
CA VAL A 119 20.48 3.39 4.40
C VAL A 119 21.34 4.00 3.29
N ILE A 120 21.40 3.32 2.14
CA ILE A 120 22.10 3.77 0.94
C ILE A 120 21.12 3.91 -0.22
N ARG A 121 21.40 4.88 -1.09
CA ARG A 121 20.64 5.07 -2.33
C ARG A 121 21.40 4.46 -3.51
N LYS A 122 20.75 3.57 -4.26
CA LYS A 122 21.31 2.92 -5.45
C LYS A 122 20.72 3.54 -6.72
N ARG A 123 21.45 3.43 -7.84
CA ARG A 123 21.00 3.94 -9.15
C ARG A 123 20.15 2.92 -9.92
N TRP A 124 19.22 2.24 -9.24
CA TRP A 124 18.50 1.10 -9.79
C TRP A 124 17.30 1.48 -10.64
N LEU A 125 16.68 2.63 -10.41
CA LEU A 125 15.50 3.01 -11.17
C LEU A 125 15.75 3.00 -12.69
N LYS A 126 16.92 3.47 -13.14
CA LYS A 126 17.35 3.45 -14.56
C LYS A 126 17.59 2.05 -15.13
N LYS A 127 17.72 1.02 -14.29
CA LYS A 127 17.86 -0.38 -14.72
C LYS A 127 16.50 -0.96 -15.13
N TRP A 128 15.41 -0.43 -14.59
CA TRP A 128 14.07 -1.01 -14.72
C TRP A 128 13.07 -0.11 -15.45
N VAL A 129 13.33 1.20 -15.49
CA VAL A 129 12.45 2.20 -16.12
C VAL A 129 13.19 2.96 -17.21
N MET A 130 12.67 2.89 -18.43
CA MET A 130 13.05 3.72 -19.57
C MET A 130 11.91 4.69 -19.93
N PRO A 131 11.97 5.96 -19.50
CA PRO A 131 10.95 6.95 -19.84
C PRO A 131 11.09 7.40 -21.29
N VAL A 132 9.96 7.47 -22.02
CA VAL A 132 9.85 7.93 -23.40
C VAL A 132 8.82 9.05 -23.46
N PRO A 133 9.24 10.32 -23.26
CA PRO A 133 8.33 11.46 -23.29
C PRO A 133 7.82 11.72 -24.70
N VAL A 134 6.51 11.93 -24.82
CA VAL A 134 5.83 12.28 -26.07
C VAL A 134 4.83 13.40 -25.84
N GLU A 135 4.78 14.38 -26.73
CA GLU A 135 3.83 15.49 -26.62
C GLU A 135 2.39 15.02 -26.88
N SER A 136 2.18 14.33 -28.00
CA SER A 136 0.85 13.90 -28.45
C SER A 136 0.83 12.60 -29.25
N LEU A 137 1.98 12.13 -29.76
CA LEU A 137 2.06 10.96 -30.62
C LEU A 137 3.34 10.17 -30.36
N TYR A 138 3.18 8.88 -30.09
CA TYR A 138 4.23 7.89 -30.11
C TYR A 138 4.09 7.01 -31.36
N VAL A 139 5.21 6.69 -32.03
CA VAL A 139 5.25 5.87 -33.24
C VAL A 139 6.33 4.80 -33.12
N GLN A 140 5.97 3.54 -33.37
CA GLN A 140 6.90 2.42 -33.49
C GLN A 140 6.43 1.46 -34.58
N GLY A 141 7.06 1.53 -35.76
CA GLY A 141 6.62 0.74 -36.91
C GLY A 141 5.17 1.09 -37.30
N PRO A 142 4.25 0.11 -37.40
CA PRO A 142 2.84 0.34 -37.71
C PRO A 142 2.02 0.86 -36.52
N LEU A 143 2.56 0.78 -35.30
CA LEU A 143 1.89 1.23 -34.07
C LEU A 143 1.95 2.76 -33.95
N ARG A 144 0.80 3.37 -33.65
CA ARG A 144 0.63 4.78 -33.32
C ARG A 144 -0.18 4.93 -32.05
N VAL A 145 0.33 5.65 -31.06
CA VAL A 145 -0.39 5.94 -29.81
C VAL A 145 -0.57 7.45 -29.69
N HIS A 146 -1.83 7.89 -29.73
CA HIS A 146 -2.20 9.29 -29.59
C HIS A 146 -2.54 9.62 -28.14
N PHE A 147 -1.81 10.58 -27.56
CA PHE A 147 -2.04 11.11 -26.22
C PHE A 147 -2.85 12.40 -26.32
N ARG A 148 -4.18 12.27 -26.18
CA ARG A 148 -5.12 13.40 -26.13
C ARG A 148 -5.40 13.78 -24.67
N LYS A 149 -5.98 14.96 -24.45
CA LYS A 149 -6.39 15.37 -23.11
C LYS A 149 -7.43 14.36 -22.58
N GLY A 150 -7.16 13.73 -21.45
CA GLY A 150 -8.01 12.70 -20.83
C GLY A 150 -8.13 11.36 -21.57
N ASN A 151 -7.49 11.16 -22.74
CA ASN A 151 -7.70 9.97 -23.57
C ASN A 151 -6.40 9.46 -24.23
N ILE A 152 -6.32 8.14 -24.42
CA ILE A 152 -5.27 7.45 -25.17
C ILE A 152 -5.96 6.62 -26.26
N VAL A 153 -5.57 6.85 -27.52
CA VAL A 153 -6.05 6.09 -28.67
C VAL A 153 -4.89 5.35 -29.31
N ILE A 154 -5.06 4.05 -29.54
CA ILE A 154 -4.04 3.18 -30.14
C ILE A 154 -4.52 2.73 -31.51
N LEU A 155 -3.70 3.02 -32.52
CA LEU A 155 -3.85 2.48 -33.86
C LEU A 155 -2.71 1.53 -34.17
N ASP A 156 -3.03 0.41 -34.80
CA ASP A 156 -2.05 -0.57 -35.24
C ASP A 156 -2.43 -1.06 -36.65
N GLU A 157 -1.44 -1.15 -37.53
CA GLU A 157 -1.63 -1.44 -38.96
C GLU A 157 -2.70 -0.54 -39.64
N GLY A 158 -2.82 0.70 -39.16
CA GLY A 158 -3.78 1.69 -39.67
C GLY A 158 -5.22 1.52 -39.16
N ARG A 159 -5.48 0.63 -38.20
CA ARG A 159 -6.78 0.42 -37.57
C ARG A 159 -6.76 0.87 -36.12
N GLU A 160 -7.82 1.51 -35.65
CA GLU A 160 -8.01 1.76 -34.22
C GLU A 160 -8.31 0.42 -33.53
N ILE A 161 -7.51 0.09 -32.52
CA ILE A 161 -7.64 -1.16 -31.74
C ILE A 161 -7.93 -0.88 -30.26
N TYR A 162 -7.84 0.38 -29.82
CA TYR A 162 -8.18 0.79 -28.47
C TYR A 162 -8.44 2.30 -28.41
N ASP A 163 -9.52 2.68 -27.75
CA ASP A 163 -9.81 4.04 -27.28
C ASP A 163 -10.15 3.95 -25.79
N ARG A 164 -9.34 4.60 -24.95
CA ARG A 164 -9.50 4.51 -23.48
C ARG A 164 -10.86 5.04 -23.02
N GLU A 165 -11.37 6.09 -23.65
CA GLU A 165 -12.67 6.67 -23.32
C GLU A 165 -13.81 5.72 -23.67
N ALA A 166 -13.78 5.13 -24.88
CA ALA A 166 -14.76 4.14 -25.30
C ALA A 166 -14.69 2.84 -24.47
N ALA A 167 -13.49 2.48 -24.00
CA ALA A 167 -13.27 1.30 -23.18
C ALA A 167 -13.70 1.49 -21.71
N LYS A 168 -14.04 2.71 -21.24
CA LYS A 168 -14.37 2.93 -19.81
C LYS A 168 -15.44 1.95 -19.31
N SER A 169 -15.28 1.51 -18.07
CA SER A 169 -16.32 0.72 -17.41
C SER A 169 -17.65 1.49 -17.42
N PRO A 170 -18.77 0.88 -17.81
CA PRO A 170 -20.08 1.53 -17.73
C PRO A 170 -20.53 1.74 -16.28
N THR A 171 -19.95 0.99 -15.34
CA THR A 171 -20.23 1.13 -13.92
C THR A 171 -19.27 2.12 -13.28
N GLU A 172 -19.84 3.17 -12.69
CA GLU A 172 -19.11 4.18 -11.93
C GLU A 172 -18.48 3.58 -10.66
N PRO A 173 -17.20 3.86 -10.35
CA PRO A 173 -16.52 3.36 -9.15
C PRO A 173 -17.27 3.63 -7.83
N ALA A 174 -17.96 4.77 -7.73
CA ALA A 174 -18.73 5.11 -6.54
C ALA A 174 -19.91 4.14 -6.31
N LEU A 175 -20.55 3.66 -7.37
CA LEU A 175 -21.64 2.68 -7.24
C LEU A 175 -21.13 1.34 -6.72
N LEU A 176 -19.97 0.87 -7.22
CA LEU A 176 -19.33 -0.36 -6.73
C LEU A 176 -18.92 -0.25 -5.26
N VAL A 177 -18.47 0.95 -4.83
CA VAL A 177 -18.18 1.23 -3.42
C VAL A 177 -19.44 1.13 -2.57
N GLU A 178 -20.53 1.79 -2.96
CA GLU A 178 -21.78 1.73 -2.19
C GLU A 178 -22.41 0.32 -2.21
N GLU A 179 -22.28 -0.43 -3.31
CA GLU A 179 -22.67 -1.84 -3.37
C GLU A 179 -21.89 -2.68 -2.34
N ALA A 180 -20.56 -2.55 -2.30
CA ALA A 180 -19.74 -3.26 -1.32
C ALA A 180 -20.14 -2.92 0.12
N LEU A 181 -20.39 -1.64 0.41
CA LEU A 181 -20.77 -1.17 1.74
C LEU A 181 -22.20 -1.54 2.14
N SER A 182 -23.11 -1.72 1.18
CA SER A 182 -24.50 -2.11 1.46
C SER A 182 -24.63 -3.46 2.15
N SER A 183 -23.59 -4.30 2.06
CA SER A 183 -23.51 -5.61 2.73
C SER A 183 -23.13 -5.54 4.21
N VAL A 184 -22.78 -4.34 4.72
CA VAL A 184 -22.23 -4.15 6.07
C VAL A 184 -23.06 -3.12 6.84
N GLY A 185 -23.44 -3.45 8.07
CA GLY A 185 -24.11 -2.51 8.96
C GLY A 185 -23.17 -1.41 9.47
N ARG A 186 -23.70 -0.21 9.70
CA ARG A 186 -23.00 0.84 10.46
C ARG A 186 -22.86 0.43 11.92
N ASP A 187 -21.69 0.68 12.49
CA ASP A 187 -21.43 0.48 13.92
C ASP A 187 -20.71 1.69 14.52
N SER A 188 -21.49 2.52 15.20
CA SER A 188 -21.01 3.67 15.96
C SER A 188 -20.91 3.41 17.47
N THR A 189 -21.01 2.14 17.90
CA THR A 189 -21.07 1.80 19.33
C THR A 189 -19.70 2.00 19.96
N PRO A 190 -19.57 2.80 21.04
CA PRO A 190 -18.30 2.95 21.71
C PRO A 190 -17.78 1.64 22.29
N ARG A 191 -16.46 1.44 22.28
CA ARG A 191 -15.82 0.25 22.86
C ARG A 191 -15.16 0.56 24.20
N GLU A 192 -15.46 -0.22 25.22
CA GLU A 192 -14.76 -0.14 26.52
C GLU A 192 -13.45 -0.93 26.54
N GLU A 193 -13.28 -1.82 25.56
CA GLU A 193 -12.14 -2.71 25.41
C GLU A 193 -11.34 -2.35 24.17
N LEU A 194 -10.03 -2.63 24.20
CA LEU A 194 -9.17 -2.42 23.04
C LEU A 194 -9.40 -3.58 22.06
N GLU A 195 -10.03 -3.26 20.93
CA GLU A 195 -10.36 -4.20 19.85
C GLU A 195 -9.41 -3.98 18.66
N ILE A 196 -8.82 -5.05 18.13
CA ILE A 196 -7.96 -5.02 16.94
C ILE A 196 -8.49 -6.01 15.91
N THR A 197 -8.84 -5.53 14.72
CA THR A 197 -9.24 -6.38 13.59
C THR A 197 -8.17 -6.33 12.50
N VAL A 198 -7.74 -7.50 12.04
CA VAL A 198 -6.79 -7.64 10.94
C VAL A 198 -7.54 -7.48 9.63
N VAL A 199 -7.28 -6.41 8.88
CA VAL A 199 -7.86 -6.22 7.54
C VAL A 199 -7.03 -6.97 6.49
N GLY A 200 -5.70 -6.98 6.67
CA GLY A 200 -4.76 -7.71 5.84
C GLY A 200 -3.48 -8.03 6.61
N SER A 201 -2.93 -9.23 6.40
CA SER A 201 -1.62 -9.65 6.95
C SER A 201 -0.57 -9.96 5.89
N GLY A 202 -0.90 -9.75 4.61
CA GLY A 202 0.01 -9.91 3.48
C GLY A 202 1.03 -8.78 3.36
N ASN A 203 1.77 -8.79 2.26
CA ASN A 203 2.82 -7.80 1.95
C ASN A 203 2.62 -7.23 0.53
N GLY A 204 3.56 -6.43 0.04
CA GLY A 204 3.49 -5.87 -1.31
C GLY A 204 3.46 -6.88 -2.48
N PHE A 205 3.68 -8.18 -2.24
CA PHE A 205 3.62 -9.23 -3.27
C PHE A 205 2.45 -10.20 -3.12
N PHE A 206 1.93 -10.39 -1.91
CA PHE A 206 0.94 -11.43 -1.63
C PHE A 206 -0.16 -10.94 -0.69
N GLY A 207 -1.40 -11.39 -0.95
CA GLY A 207 -2.56 -11.12 -0.10
C GLY A 207 -2.96 -9.64 -0.03
N THR A 208 -3.93 -9.34 0.83
CA THR A 208 -4.24 -7.97 1.25
C THR A 208 -3.08 -7.45 2.09
N THR A 209 -2.60 -6.24 1.80
CA THR A 209 -1.44 -5.66 2.48
C THR A 209 -1.68 -5.49 3.99
N ALA A 210 -0.59 -5.47 4.75
CA ALA A 210 -0.58 -5.26 6.19
C ALA A 210 -1.46 -4.05 6.58
N SER A 211 -2.58 -4.32 7.24
CA SER A 211 -3.60 -3.31 7.51
C SER A 211 -4.47 -3.73 8.68
N PHE A 212 -4.74 -2.80 9.61
CA PHE A 212 -5.42 -3.11 10.87
C PHE A 212 -6.43 -2.02 11.23
N VAL A 213 -7.61 -2.41 11.72
CA VAL A 213 -8.56 -1.48 12.35
C VAL A 213 -8.53 -1.66 13.86
N ILE A 214 -8.43 -0.55 14.58
CA ILE A 214 -8.33 -0.51 16.03
C ILE A 214 -9.50 0.30 16.57
N ARG A 215 -10.27 -0.27 17.50
CA ARG A 215 -11.41 0.40 18.13
C ARG A 215 -11.21 0.55 19.63
N PHE A 216 -11.48 1.75 20.12
CA PHE A 216 -11.59 2.06 21.54
C PHE A 216 -12.36 3.37 21.74
N GLY A 217 -13.25 3.41 22.72
CA GLY A 217 -14.19 4.52 22.89
C GLY A 217 -14.91 4.77 21.57
N ARG A 218 -14.94 6.02 21.10
CA ARG A 218 -15.53 6.40 19.81
C ARG A 218 -14.55 6.34 18.64
N HIS A 219 -13.29 5.99 18.88
CA HIS A 219 -12.25 5.99 17.85
C HIS A 219 -12.24 4.66 17.12
N VAL A 220 -12.22 4.75 15.79
CA VAL A 220 -12.04 3.64 14.84
C VAL A 220 -10.87 4.03 13.96
N LEU A 221 -9.68 3.67 14.40
CA LEU A 221 -8.41 3.99 13.76
C LEU A 221 -8.06 2.92 12.73
N TRP A 222 -7.83 3.32 11.48
CA TRP A 222 -7.35 2.42 10.44
C TRP A 222 -5.85 2.64 10.17
N VAL A 223 -5.02 1.68 10.56
CA VAL A 223 -3.58 1.67 10.34
C VAL A 223 -3.28 1.11 8.95
N ASP A 224 -2.55 1.89 8.15
CA ASP A 224 -2.10 1.59 6.79
C ASP A 224 -3.23 1.11 5.88
N PRO A 225 -4.06 2.03 5.35
CA PRO A 225 -5.21 1.69 4.52
C PRO A 225 -4.78 0.91 3.26
N CYS A 226 -5.25 -0.33 3.13
CA CYS A 226 -5.00 -1.16 1.96
C CYS A 226 -5.84 -0.73 0.74
N ALA A 227 -5.52 -1.27 -0.44
CA ALA A 227 -6.25 -1.02 -1.68
C ALA A 227 -7.74 -1.39 -1.56
N GLN A 228 -8.58 -0.90 -2.48
CA GLN A 228 -10.03 -1.19 -2.50
C GLN A 228 -10.70 -1.06 -1.11
N PRO A 229 -10.61 0.10 -0.42
CA PRO A 229 -11.05 0.23 0.97
C PRO A 229 -12.43 -0.33 1.28
N ALA A 230 -13.43 -0.02 0.46
CA ALA A 230 -14.80 -0.49 0.64
C ALA A 230 -14.89 -2.02 0.65
N HIS A 231 -14.22 -2.69 -0.29
CA HIS A 231 -14.28 -4.13 -0.45
C HIS A 231 -13.50 -4.84 0.67
N ASN A 232 -12.29 -4.35 1.00
CA ASN A 232 -11.46 -4.97 2.03
C ASN A 232 -12.03 -4.79 3.44
N LEU A 233 -12.58 -3.62 3.76
CA LEU A 233 -13.28 -3.42 5.04
C LEU A 233 -14.59 -4.22 5.10
N ALA A 234 -15.37 -4.26 4.02
CA ALA A 234 -16.61 -5.03 4.00
C ALA A 234 -16.39 -6.54 4.16
N ARG A 235 -15.32 -7.07 3.57
CA ARG A 235 -14.90 -8.47 3.75
C ARG A 235 -14.69 -8.84 5.22
N VAL A 236 -14.27 -7.90 6.05
CA VAL A 236 -14.03 -8.10 7.49
C VAL A 236 -15.16 -7.51 8.37
N GLY A 237 -16.31 -7.20 7.78
CA GLY A 237 -17.50 -6.73 8.50
C GLY A 237 -17.38 -5.31 9.07
N ILE A 238 -16.53 -4.47 8.49
CA ILE A 238 -16.34 -3.07 8.91
C ILE A 238 -16.89 -2.13 7.85
N HIS A 239 -17.80 -1.24 8.22
CA HIS A 239 -18.28 -0.23 7.29
C HIS A 239 -17.27 0.92 7.18
N TRP A 240 -16.91 1.31 5.95
CA TRP A 240 -15.82 2.26 5.71
C TRP A 240 -16.02 3.62 6.38
N ASP A 241 -17.24 4.17 6.38
CA ASP A 241 -17.44 5.47 7.04
C ASP A 241 -17.56 5.42 8.57
N ASP A 242 -17.39 4.25 9.19
CA ASP A 242 -17.16 4.19 10.64
C ASP A 242 -15.71 4.55 10.98
N ILE A 243 -14.78 4.49 10.02
CA ILE A 243 -13.38 4.92 10.22
C ILE A 243 -13.34 6.42 10.55
N THR A 244 -12.82 6.74 11.73
CA THR A 244 -12.71 8.11 12.23
C THR A 244 -11.37 8.76 11.88
N GLU A 245 -10.31 7.96 11.85
CA GLU A 245 -8.96 8.37 11.55
C GLU A 245 -8.22 7.29 10.74
N ILE A 246 -7.29 7.71 9.90
CA ILE A 246 -6.27 6.79 9.36
C ILE A 246 -4.92 7.09 9.99
N LEU A 247 -4.09 6.07 10.19
CA LEU A 247 -2.69 6.20 10.57
C LEU A 247 -1.81 5.63 9.47
N ILE A 248 -0.78 6.36 9.08
CA ILE A 248 0.19 5.91 8.07
C ILE A 248 1.55 5.73 8.74
N THR A 249 2.08 4.51 8.69
CA THR A 249 3.38 4.17 9.29
C THR A 249 4.55 4.62 8.43
N HIS A 250 4.40 4.57 7.09
CA HIS A 250 5.36 5.04 6.08
C HIS A 250 4.77 5.01 4.65
N ASN A 251 5.58 5.37 3.64
CA ASN A 251 5.10 5.59 2.26
C ASN A 251 5.51 4.54 1.22
N HIS A 252 5.81 3.31 1.63
CA HIS A 252 5.78 2.20 0.66
C HIS A 252 4.35 2.02 0.17
N GLU A 253 4.18 1.73 -1.12
CA GLU A 253 2.86 1.72 -1.74
C GLU A 253 1.89 0.80 -1.01
N ASP A 254 2.33 -0.38 -0.54
CA ASP A 254 1.51 -1.36 0.17
C ASP A 254 0.94 -0.86 1.51
N HIS A 255 1.46 0.24 2.06
CA HIS A 255 0.95 0.89 3.26
C HIS A 255 0.09 2.14 2.97
N ILE A 256 0.05 2.60 1.71
CA ILE A 256 -0.68 3.80 1.28
C ILE A 256 -1.64 3.55 0.11
N LEU A 257 -1.83 2.31 -0.34
CA LEU A 257 -2.67 1.95 -1.49
C LEU A 257 -4.12 2.46 -1.38
N GLY A 258 -4.66 2.53 -0.16
CA GLY A 258 -6.01 3.03 0.11
C GLY A 258 -6.11 4.54 0.29
N PHE A 259 -4.98 5.26 0.36
CA PHE A 259 -4.97 6.68 0.73
C PHE A 259 -5.76 7.56 -0.24
N ALA A 260 -5.52 7.43 -1.56
CA ALA A 260 -6.23 8.22 -2.56
C ALA A 260 -7.73 7.99 -2.52
N ALA A 261 -8.16 6.74 -2.34
CA ALA A 261 -9.56 6.37 -2.21
C ALA A 261 -10.21 6.99 -0.97
N CYS A 262 -9.53 6.93 0.20
CA CYS A 262 -9.96 7.57 1.44
C CYS A 262 -10.09 9.09 1.28
N LEU A 263 -9.09 9.73 0.68
CA LEU A 263 -9.11 11.18 0.46
C LEU A 263 -10.22 11.58 -0.51
N LYS A 264 -10.37 10.87 -1.63
CA LYS A 264 -11.40 11.12 -2.63
C LYS A 264 -12.81 10.97 -2.04
N ARG A 265 -13.05 9.93 -1.23
CA ARG A 265 -14.34 9.75 -0.54
C ARG A 265 -14.66 10.91 0.41
N LYS A 266 -13.68 11.41 1.16
CA LYS A 266 -13.87 12.58 2.05
C LYS A 266 -14.15 13.85 1.27
N ILE A 267 -13.40 14.09 0.18
CA ILE A 267 -13.64 15.23 -0.73
C ILE A 267 -15.08 15.19 -1.30
N ASP A 268 -15.52 14.05 -1.83
CA ASP A 268 -16.85 13.90 -2.41
C ASP A 268 -17.98 14.16 -1.39
N ARG A 269 -17.69 13.92 -0.10
CA ARG A 269 -18.59 14.18 1.02
C ARG A 269 -18.43 15.56 1.65
N ARG A 270 -17.51 16.38 1.14
CA ARG A 270 -17.16 17.70 1.70
C ARG A 270 -16.68 17.60 3.16
N GLU A 271 -15.97 16.53 3.46
CA GLU A 271 -15.34 16.26 4.75
C GLU A 271 -13.81 16.36 4.63
N ARG A 272 -13.14 16.43 5.78
CA ARG A 272 -11.68 16.37 5.86
C ARG A 272 -11.25 14.99 6.39
N LEU A 273 -10.17 14.46 5.82
CA LEU A 273 -9.58 13.20 6.25
C LEU A 273 -8.62 13.46 7.42
N LYS A 274 -8.88 12.87 8.58
CA LYS A 274 -7.94 12.95 9.70
C LYS A 274 -6.84 11.91 9.52
N VAL A 275 -5.59 12.37 9.40
CA VAL A 275 -4.42 11.53 9.13
C VAL A 275 -3.46 11.64 10.31
N ILE A 276 -3.17 10.52 10.96
CA ILE A 276 -2.18 10.41 12.02
C ILE A 276 -0.87 9.90 11.41
N THR A 277 0.18 10.71 11.45
CA THR A 277 1.53 10.27 11.04
C THR A 277 2.55 11.32 11.47
N SER A 278 3.84 11.10 11.20
CA SER A 278 4.87 12.09 11.44
C SER A 278 4.90 13.17 10.35
N SER A 279 5.44 14.35 10.67
CA SER A 279 5.64 15.43 9.68
C SER A 279 6.47 14.98 8.48
N GLU A 280 7.49 14.16 8.71
CA GLU A 280 8.44 13.67 7.70
C GLU A 280 7.75 12.73 6.70
N ILE A 281 6.97 11.78 7.21
CA ILE A 281 6.17 10.84 6.41
C ILE A 281 5.09 11.60 5.65
N PHE A 282 4.38 12.52 6.30
CA PHE A 282 3.35 13.33 5.63
C PHE A 282 3.92 14.20 4.51
N ARG A 283 5.12 14.75 4.67
CA ARG A 283 5.80 15.54 3.62
C ARG A 283 6.06 14.69 2.37
N VAL A 284 6.49 13.44 2.55
CA VAL A 284 6.71 12.51 1.43
C VAL A 284 5.37 12.12 0.80
N LEU A 285 4.37 11.76 1.63
CA LEU A 285 3.02 11.45 1.18
C LEU A 285 2.45 12.57 0.30
N ARG A 286 2.47 13.81 0.80
CA ARG A 286 2.01 14.97 0.07
C ARG A 286 2.73 15.10 -1.26
N SER A 287 4.06 14.95 -1.29
CA SER A 287 4.83 15.03 -2.53
C SER A 287 4.48 13.93 -3.54
N GLN A 288 4.07 12.75 -3.08
CA GLN A 288 3.63 11.66 -3.97
C GLN A 288 2.27 11.96 -4.59
N TYR A 289 1.35 12.55 -3.82
CA TYR A 289 -0.02 12.79 -4.23
C TYR A 289 -0.29 14.21 -4.76
N ASP A 290 0.68 15.11 -4.75
CA ASP A 290 0.53 16.55 -5.10
C ASP A 290 -0.09 16.79 -6.49
N LEU A 291 0.25 15.98 -7.50
CA LEU A 291 -0.37 16.14 -8.83
C LEU A 291 -1.79 15.58 -8.90
N LEU A 292 -2.11 14.59 -8.06
CA LEU A 292 -3.43 13.97 -8.02
C LEU A 292 -4.40 14.79 -7.18
N PHE A 293 -3.88 15.41 -6.11
CA PHE A 293 -4.58 16.27 -5.18
C PHE A 293 -3.72 17.51 -4.88
N PRO A 294 -3.71 18.53 -5.76
CA PRO A 294 -2.92 19.76 -5.55
C PRO A 294 -3.24 20.47 -4.23
N ASP A 295 -4.50 20.37 -3.81
CA ASP A 295 -5.02 20.98 -2.59
C ASP A 295 -5.11 19.97 -1.43
N LEU A 296 -4.28 18.92 -1.42
CA LEU A 296 -4.32 17.85 -0.40
C LEU A 296 -4.35 18.39 1.03
N ALA A 297 -3.61 19.47 1.31
CA ALA A 297 -3.57 20.08 2.64
C ALA A 297 -4.92 20.70 3.07
N GLU A 298 -5.76 21.10 2.12
CA GLU A 298 -7.12 21.62 2.35
C GLU A 298 -8.15 20.51 2.62
N HIS A 299 -7.76 19.25 2.41
CA HIS A 299 -8.61 18.09 2.60
C HIS A 299 -8.14 17.16 3.72
N VAL A 300 -7.00 17.47 4.36
CA VAL A 300 -6.40 16.65 5.40
C VAL A 300 -6.23 17.41 6.71
N ASP A 301 -6.73 16.83 7.80
CA ASP A 301 -6.39 17.21 9.17
C ASP A 301 -5.23 16.34 9.67
N LEU A 302 -4.01 16.88 9.60
CA LEU A 302 -2.82 16.19 10.08
C LEU A 302 -2.77 16.22 11.62
N VAL A 303 -2.77 15.04 12.22
CA VAL A 303 -2.50 14.83 13.65
C VAL A 303 -1.10 14.25 13.78
N ASN A 304 -0.17 15.07 14.25
CA ASN A 304 1.23 14.67 14.31
C ASN A 304 1.49 13.67 15.44
N ILE A 305 2.20 12.58 15.12
CA ILE A 305 2.80 11.66 16.09
C ILE A 305 4.30 11.55 15.83
N SER A 306 5.09 11.50 16.91
CA SER A 306 6.53 11.26 16.84
C SER A 306 6.99 10.44 18.04
N PRO A 307 8.19 9.84 17.99
CA PRO A 307 8.70 9.05 19.13
C PRO A 307 8.84 9.84 20.43
N GLU A 308 9.03 11.15 20.35
CA GLU A 308 9.18 12.05 21.49
C GLU A 308 7.83 12.44 22.10
N ARG A 309 6.73 12.23 21.37
CA ARG A 309 5.40 12.70 21.77
C ARG A 309 4.33 11.64 21.53
N SER A 310 3.87 11.02 22.61
CA SER A 310 2.66 10.19 22.57
C SER A 310 1.42 11.03 22.27
N LEU A 311 0.52 10.49 21.47
CA LEU A 311 -0.80 11.03 21.19
C LEU A 311 -1.83 10.38 22.13
N ASN A 312 -2.81 11.12 22.61
CA ASN A 312 -3.93 10.58 23.39
C ASN A 312 -5.24 11.01 22.74
N LEU A 313 -6.06 10.04 22.38
CA LEU A 313 -7.37 10.20 21.74
C LEU A 313 -8.44 9.64 22.68
N GLU A 314 -8.96 10.49 23.58
CA GLU A 314 -10.04 10.13 24.51
C GLU A 314 -9.78 8.79 25.28
N GLY A 315 -8.53 8.55 25.72
CA GLY A 315 -8.14 7.34 26.46
C GLY A 315 -7.43 6.28 25.61
N LEU A 316 -7.43 6.42 24.27
CA LEU A 316 -6.59 5.67 23.36
C LEU A 316 -5.23 6.37 23.23
N LYS A 317 -4.21 5.86 23.93
CA LYS A 317 -2.85 6.39 23.89
C LYS A 317 -2.02 5.70 22.81
N LEU A 318 -1.44 6.46 21.90
CA LEU A 318 -0.52 6.00 20.87
C LEU A 318 0.90 6.51 21.19
N SER A 319 1.86 5.61 21.27
CA SER A 319 3.29 5.91 21.36
C SER A 319 3.97 5.35 20.12
N ALA A 320 4.88 6.11 19.53
CA ALA A 320 5.62 5.70 18.34
C ALA A 320 7.11 5.47 18.64
N ARG A 321 7.80 4.77 17.75
CA ARG A 321 9.27 4.73 17.65
C ARG A 321 9.70 4.82 16.18
N TRP A 322 10.94 5.23 15.96
CA TRP A 322 11.57 5.09 14.65
C TRP A 322 12.13 3.69 14.48
N ASN A 323 11.66 2.97 13.46
CA ASN A 323 12.21 1.67 13.09
C ASN A 323 13.54 1.80 12.33
N HIS A 324 14.30 0.70 12.34
CA HIS A 324 15.42 0.52 11.43
C HIS A 324 14.91 -0.11 10.14
N HIS A 325 14.49 0.72 9.20
CA HIS A 325 13.98 0.31 7.89
C HIS A 325 14.70 1.10 6.79
N PHE A 326 14.65 0.62 5.55
CA PHE A 326 15.51 1.13 4.48
C PHE A 326 15.01 2.43 3.84
N LEU A 327 13.97 3.06 4.39
CA LEU A 327 13.51 4.38 3.97
C LEU A 327 14.27 5.48 4.71
N PRO A 328 14.82 6.48 4.00
CA PRO A 328 15.71 7.48 4.61
C PRO A 328 15.02 8.45 5.57
N TYR A 329 13.69 8.55 5.51
CA TYR A 329 12.88 9.37 6.40
C TYR A 329 12.27 8.59 7.57
N GLY A 330 12.56 7.29 7.67
CA GLY A 330 12.09 6.41 8.74
C GLY A 330 10.70 5.81 8.51
N THR A 331 10.38 4.80 9.31
CA THR A 331 9.06 4.17 9.42
C THR A 331 8.68 4.07 10.90
N LEU A 332 7.38 4.04 11.20
CA LEU A 332 6.88 4.03 12.58
C LEU A 332 6.59 2.61 13.07
N GLY A 333 7.11 2.28 14.25
CA GLY A 333 6.55 1.24 15.11
C GLY A 333 5.62 1.86 16.15
N LEU A 334 4.56 1.16 16.54
CA LEU A 334 3.51 1.68 17.40
C LEU A 334 3.33 0.83 18.67
N ARG A 335 2.97 1.51 19.74
CA ARG A 335 2.39 0.91 20.94
C ARG A 335 1.11 1.66 21.27
N ILE A 336 0.03 0.92 21.41
CA ILE A 336 -1.31 1.45 21.62
C ILE A 336 -1.83 0.93 22.94
N THR A 337 -2.22 1.84 23.83
CA THR A 337 -2.67 1.51 25.17
C THR A 337 -4.05 2.12 25.41
N ALA A 338 -5.02 1.28 25.79
CA ALA A 338 -6.37 1.69 26.13
C ALA A 338 -7.03 0.65 27.03
N GLY A 339 -8.02 1.04 27.86
CA GLY A 339 -8.69 0.09 28.75
C GLY A 339 -7.77 -0.62 29.77
N GLY A 340 -6.57 -0.10 30.01
CA GLY A 340 -5.54 -0.77 30.83
C GLY A 340 -4.80 -1.91 30.11
N LYS A 341 -4.98 -2.06 28.80
CA LYS A 341 -4.33 -3.04 27.94
C LYS A 341 -3.44 -2.37 26.91
N SER A 342 -2.44 -3.11 26.41
CA SER A 342 -1.47 -2.60 25.45
C SER A 342 -1.25 -3.57 24.29
N CYS A 343 -1.37 -3.04 23.06
CA CYS A 343 -1.05 -3.74 21.82
C CYS A 343 0.14 -3.08 21.12
N GLY A 344 1.10 -3.87 20.67
CA GLY A 344 2.21 -3.41 19.84
C GLY A 344 2.00 -3.72 18.36
N PHE A 345 2.48 -2.83 17.50
CA PHE A 345 2.62 -3.05 16.05
C PHE A 345 4.04 -2.69 15.66
N SER A 346 4.76 -3.61 15.04
CA SER A 346 6.16 -3.33 14.70
C SER A 346 6.32 -2.22 13.66
N GLY A 347 5.37 -2.05 12.74
CA GLY A 347 5.62 -1.49 11.41
C GLY A 347 6.68 -2.29 10.64
N ASP A 348 7.00 -1.88 9.42
CA ASP A 348 8.11 -2.46 8.68
C ASP A 348 9.45 -2.10 9.37
N VAL A 349 10.25 -3.12 9.69
CA VAL A 349 11.46 -3.01 10.49
C VAL A 349 12.41 -4.18 10.26
N LYS A 350 13.71 -3.87 10.22
CA LYS A 350 14.77 -4.86 10.44
C LYS A 350 15.04 -5.00 11.94
N PHE A 351 14.39 -5.95 12.59
CA PHE A 351 14.73 -6.37 13.94
C PHE A 351 15.84 -7.43 13.90
N ASP A 352 17.02 -7.06 14.38
CA ASP A 352 18.17 -7.96 14.49
C ASP A 352 19.00 -7.53 15.71
N THR A 353 19.14 -8.45 16.65
CA THR A 353 19.82 -8.17 17.93
C THR A 353 21.27 -7.74 17.76
N ARG A 354 21.99 -8.22 16.74
CA ARG A 354 23.39 -7.86 16.47
C ARG A 354 23.48 -6.45 15.87
N ILE A 355 22.59 -6.13 14.93
CA ILE A 355 22.48 -4.79 14.37
C ILE A 355 22.13 -3.80 15.49
N ASN A 356 21.14 -4.11 16.32
CA ASN A 356 20.68 -3.25 17.40
C ASN A 356 21.78 -2.97 18.44
N GLN A 357 22.62 -3.95 18.76
CA GLN A 357 23.80 -3.76 19.62
C GLN A 357 24.80 -2.75 19.05
N ILE A 358 24.96 -2.72 17.73
CA ILE A 358 25.85 -1.78 17.04
C ILE A 358 25.22 -0.38 17.00
N LEU A 359 23.93 -0.31 16.67
CA LEU A 359 23.19 0.95 16.58
C LEU A 359 23.02 1.65 17.94
N LYS A 360 23.00 0.88 19.05
CA LYS A 360 22.84 1.39 20.42
C LYS A 360 21.59 2.27 20.61
N ARG A 361 20.52 1.90 19.92
CA ARG A 361 19.20 2.55 19.99
C ARG A 361 18.28 1.65 20.80
N GLU A 362 17.95 2.08 22.02
CA GLU A 362 17.14 1.30 22.96
C GLU A 362 15.75 1.00 22.40
N GLU A 363 15.17 1.96 21.67
CA GLU A 363 13.86 1.83 21.05
C GLU A 363 13.82 0.73 19.98
N LEU A 364 14.96 0.27 19.45
CA LEU A 364 15.01 -0.83 18.49
C LEU A 364 15.05 -2.21 19.14
N THR A 365 15.23 -2.29 20.46
CA THR A 365 15.31 -3.57 21.19
C THR A 365 13.93 -4.11 21.54
N GLU A 366 13.87 -5.39 21.93
CA GLU A 366 12.65 -6.05 22.41
C GLU A 366 12.04 -5.35 23.63
N ALA A 367 12.86 -4.64 24.43
CA ALA A 367 12.39 -3.92 25.59
C ALA A 367 11.31 -2.87 25.26
N TRP A 368 11.29 -2.35 24.03
CA TRP A 368 10.23 -1.45 23.61
C TRP A 368 8.84 -2.09 23.56
N PHE A 369 8.75 -3.42 23.46
CA PHE A 369 7.48 -4.15 23.51
C PHE A 369 7.20 -4.75 24.89
N ARG A 370 8.04 -4.50 25.90
CA ARG A 370 7.88 -5.07 27.24
C ARG A 370 6.49 -4.78 27.81
N GLY A 371 5.82 -5.84 28.25
CA GLY A 371 4.52 -5.75 28.90
C GLY A 371 3.33 -5.53 27.98
N CYS A 372 3.49 -5.62 26.65
CA CYS A 372 2.33 -5.64 25.76
C CYS A 372 1.55 -6.95 25.96
N ASP A 373 0.22 -6.84 26.01
CA ASP A 373 -0.70 -7.99 26.07
C ASP A 373 -0.84 -8.67 24.69
N LEU A 374 -0.54 -7.94 23.61
CA LEU A 374 -0.55 -8.43 22.24
C LEU A 374 0.53 -7.72 21.42
N LEU A 375 1.21 -8.44 20.53
CA LEU A 375 2.14 -7.86 19.56
C LEU A 375 1.90 -8.45 18.18
N PHE A 376 1.69 -7.57 17.20
CA PHE A 376 1.83 -7.88 15.77
C PHE A 376 3.20 -7.43 15.30
N HIS A 377 4.02 -8.36 14.80
CA HIS A 377 5.36 -8.07 14.30
C HIS A 377 5.54 -8.52 12.85
N GLU A 378 6.10 -7.66 12.00
CA GLU A 378 6.41 -8.00 10.61
C GLU A 378 7.42 -9.17 10.58
N VAL A 379 7.28 -10.08 9.62
CA VAL A 379 8.11 -11.28 9.58
C VAL A 379 8.46 -11.75 8.17
N ASP A 380 9.75 -11.94 7.95
CA ASP A 380 10.31 -12.72 6.86
C ASP A 380 10.70 -14.12 7.36
N PHE A 381 10.03 -15.14 6.82
CA PHE A 381 10.31 -16.54 7.17
C PHE A 381 11.54 -17.12 6.47
N ARG A 382 12.04 -16.47 5.40
CA ARG A 382 13.01 -17.06 4.46
C ARG A 382 14.34 -16.32 4.43
N ASN A 383 14.35 -14.99 4.53
CA ASN A 383 15.53 -14.19 4.25
C ASN A 383 16.11 -13.49 5.51
N PRO A 384 17.10 -14.08 6.19
CA PRO A 384 17.71 -13.47 7.38
C PRO A 384 18.50 -12.21 7.08
N THR A 385 18.95 -12.00 5.83
CA THR A 385 19.73 -10.83 5.40
C THR A 385 18.89 -9.81 4.63
N GLY A 386 17.57 -9.99 4.63
CA GLY A 386 16.62 -9.04 4.06
C GLY A 386 16.50 -7.76 4.88
N VAL A 387 15.70 -6.84 4.34
CA VAL A 387 15.35 -5.56 4.98
C VAL A 387 14.27 -5.70 6.06
N HIS A 388 13.66 -6.89 6.13
CA HIS A 388 12.60 -7.28 7.06
C HIS A 388 13.16 -8.16 8.20
N SER A 389 12.32 -8.38 9.22
CA SER A 389 12.68 -9.09 10.44
C SER A 389 12.64 -10.60 10.25
N TYR A 390 13.74 -11.27 10.55
CA TYR A 390 13.78 -12.73 10.45
C TYR A 390 13.04 -13.37 11.63
N TRP A 391 12.18 -14.35 11.37
CA TRP A 391 11.31 -14.96 12.38
C TRP A 391 12.02 -15.42 13.66
N ARG A 392 13.27 -15.92 13.56
CA ARG A 392 14.05 -16.34 14.75
C ARG A 392 14.45 -15.19 15.65
N GLU A 393 14.67 -13.99 15.09
CA GLU A 393 14.91 -12.79 15.88
C GLU A 393 13.60 -12.33 16.53
N VAL A 394 12.49 -12.36 15.77
CA VAL A 394 11.15 -11.97 16.26
C VAL A 394 10.71 -12.82 17.46
N LEU A 395 10.93 -14.14 17.43
CA LEU A 395 10.57 -15.04 18.54
C LEU A 395 11.23 -14.67 19.89
N LYS A 396 12.37 -13.97 19.88
CA LYS A 396 13.03 -13.54 21.12
C LYS A 396 12.18 -12.53 21.90
N ILE A 397 11.33 -11.77 21.19
CA ILE A 397 10.47 -10.75 21.80
C ILE A 397 9.43 -11.38 22.72
N GLN A 398 9.00 -12.63 22.47
CA GLN A 398 8.02 -13.32 23.31
C GLN A 398 8.40 -13.32 24.80
N SER A 399 9.70 -13.38 25.11
CA SER A 399 10.21 -13.40 26.49
C SER A 399 9.93 -12.13 27.31
N VAL A 400 9.61 -11.01 26.64
CA VAL A 400 9.32 -9.73 27.30
C VAL A 400 7.84 -9.31 27.19
N LEU A 401 7.03 -10.06 26.45
CA LEU A 401 5.59 -9.82 26.33
C LEU A 401 4.83 -10.35 27.55
N SER A 402 3.67 -9.77 27.81
CA SER A 402 2.71 -10.28 28.78
C SER A 402 1.65 -11.20 28.15
N GLY A 403 1.50 -11.16 26.82
CA GLY A 403 0.61 -12.05 26.09
C GLY A 403 1.17 -12.49 24.73
N ASP A 404 0.33 -12.48 23.71
CA ASP A 404 0.59 -13.22 22.47
C ASP A 404 1.42 -12.42 21.44
N LEU A 405 2.14 -13.18 20.60
CA LEU A 405 2.91 -12.68 19.47
C LEU A 405 2.37 -13.28 18.16
N TYR A 406 2.04 -12.42 17.20
CA TYR A 406 1.65 -12.81 15.85
C TYR A 406 2.56 -12.15 14.81
N GLY A 407 2.95 -12.93 13.80
CA GLY A 407 3.57 -12.45 12.58
C GLY A 407 2.57 -11.76 11.66
N TYR A 408 2.99 -10.75 10.89
CA TYR A 408 2.25 -10.22 9.74
C TYR A 408 3.23 -9.72 8.67
N HIS A 409 2.73 -9.10 7.60
CA HIS A 409 3.54 -8.59 6.48
C HIS A 409 4.36 -9.70 5.82
N THR A 410 3.70 -10.80 5.47
CA THR A 410 4.40 -12.00 5.03
C THR A 410 3.66 -12.72 3.91
N ALA A 411 4.40 -13.50 3.13
CA ALA A 411 3.79 -14.37 2.15
C ALA A 411 3.06 -15.53 2.87
N PRO A 412 2.01 -16.11 2.27
CA PRO A 412 1.40 -17.32 2.80
C PRO A 412 2.45 -18.40 3.06
N GLN A 413 2.42 -18.96 4.27
CA GLN A 413 3.37 -19.96 4.74
C GLN A 413 2.57 -21.12 5.34
N GLU A 414 2.80 -22.31 4.81
CA GLU A 414 2.31 -23.55 5.41
C GLU A 414 3.09 -23.81 6.70
N ASP A 415 2.36 -24.14 7.78
CA ASP A 415 2.88 -24.41 9.13
C ASP A 415 3.95 -23.40 9.60
N PRO A 416 3.60 -22.11 9.73
CA PRO A 416 4.57 -21.09 10.09
C PRO A 416 5.11 -21.34 11.52
N PRO A 417 6.43 -21.19 11.75
CA PRO A 417 7.05 -21.44 13.06
C PRO A 417 6.67 -20.39 14.13
N LEU A 418 5.94 -19.36 13.72
CA LEU A 418 5.33 -18.32 14.54
C LEU A 418 3.88 -18.16 14.06
N PRO A 419 2.86 -18.08 14.94
CA PRO A 419 1.50 -17.80 14.53
C PRO A 419 1.43 -16.54 13.66
N VAL A 420 0.68 -16.57 12.56
CA VAL A 420 0.48 -15.42 11.66
C VAL A 420 -0.91 -14.84 11.89
N ALA A 421 -1.02 -13.53 11.87
CA ALA A 421 -2.29 -12.83 11.95
C ALA A 421 -3.18 -13.20 10.75
N GLU A 422 -4.45 -13.50 11.01
CA GLU A 422 -5.41 -13.95 10.00
C GLU A 422 -6.33 -12.80 9.59
N ASP A 423 -6.45 -12.54 8.28
CA ASP A 423 -7.42 -11.59 7.75
C ASP A 423 -8.83 -11.85 8.30
N GLY A 424 -9.51 -10.81 8.76
CA GLY A 424 -10.85 -10.86 9.34
C GLY A 424 -10.91 -11.28 10.80
N LYS A 425 -9.80 -11.70 11.41
CA LYS A 425 -9.76 -12.03 12.83
C LYS A 425 -9.75 -10.77 13.69
N THR A 426 -10.60 -10.77 14.71
CA THR A 426 -10.69 -9.71 15.72
C THR A 426 -10.16 -10.21 17.06
N TYR A 427 -9.32 -9.39 17.69
CA TYR A 427 -8.69 -9.63 18.98
C TYR A 427 -9.24 -8.61 19.98
N LEU A 428 -9.87 -9.10 21.05
CA LEU A 428 -10.39 -8.30 22.14
C LEU A 428 -9.46 -8.42 23.35
N LEU A 429 -8.96 -7.28 23.84
CA LEU A 429 -8.10 -7.25 25.03
C LEU A 429 -8.95 -6.86 26.26
N HIS A 430 -9.43 -7.87 26.98
CA HIS A 430 -10.26 -7.73 28.19
C HIS A 430 -9.43 -7.40 29.42
N ARG A 431 -9.97 -6.60 30.36
CA ARG A 431 -9.42 -6.56 31.71
C ARG A 431 -9.64 -7.91 32.39
N ASN A 432 -8.55 -8.52 32.88
CA ASN A 432 -8.63 -9.71 33.73
C ASN A 432 -9.24 -9.40 35.09
#